data_AF-A0A8C2SZT1-F1
#
_entry.id   AF-A0A8C2SZT1-F1
#
_cell.length_a   1.000
_cell.length_b   1.000
_cell.length_c   1.000
_cell.angle_alpha   90.00
_cell.angle_beta   90.00
_cell.angle_gamma   90.00
#
_symmetry.space_group_name_H-M   'P 1'
#
loop_
_entity.id
_entity.type
_entity.pdbx_description
1 polymer ?
#
loop_
_entity_poly.entity_id
_entity_poly.type
_entity_poly.pdbx_seq_one_letter_code
_entity_poly.pdbx_strand_id
1 'polypeptide(L)'
;METPLGRTETPPDTKTHPDTTRTHMETTRSPLEAIETHPDPNLTPKEPMECPHGTTRPPPTRWGICSAGKISHDFLVALRTLPAEEHIAVAVAARELTRAQQYAKLHGVERAYGSYEELARDPQVDVVYVGTVNPQHLPATLLFLRARKAVLVEKPLGVTACEANKMAAAAREAGVFLMEGFWTRFFPAWNRLKALVDGGSLGDCRVLQGALAFPLSAVERLREPSLAGGALLDLGGYGLQMASALLGRGRPPLRLRAEGCLHPSGKGGVLWGLEWGGGVSLG
;
A
#
# COMPACT_ATOMS: atom_id res chain seq x y z
N MET A 1 10.87 -63.53 -44.95
CA MET A 1 10.63 -63.96 -46.35
C MET A 1 10.74 -62.73 -47.23
N GLU A 2 11.81 -62.72 -48.02
CA GLU A 2 12.07 -62.09 -49.33
C GLU A 2 11.44 -60.72 -49.73
N THR A 3 12.37 -59.81 -50.07
CA THR A 3 12.41 -58.60 -50.94
C THR A 3 11.62 -58.70 -52.28
N PRO A 4 11.43 -57.63 -53.12
CA PRO A 4 12.35 -56.52 -53.40
C PRO A 4 11.79 -55.10 -53.77
N LEU A 5 12.77 -54.20 -53.93
CA LEU A 5 12.80 -52.84 -54.48
C LEU A 5 12.05 -52.58 -55.80
N GLY A 6 11.63 -51.32 -56.00
CA GLY A 6 11.17 -50.80 -57.30
C GLY A 6 11.10 -49.27 -57.43
N ARG A 7 12.24 -48.66 -57.80
CA ARG A 7 12.46 -47.51 -58.71
C ARG A 7 11.93 -46.09 -58.39
N THR A 8 12.93 -45.21 -58.24
CA THR A 8 13.12 -43.83 -58.73
C THR A 8 12.16 -43.28 -59.80
N GLU A 9 11.72 -42.02 -59.62
CA GLU A 9 11.83 -40.91 -60.59
C GLU A 9 11.30 -39.58 -59.98
N THR A 10 12.06 -38.50 -60.16
CA THR A 10 11.69 -37.07 -59.95
C THR A 10 12.07 -36.30 -61.22
N PRO A 11 11.56 -35.07 -61.44
CA PRO A 11 10.19 -34.54 -61.42
C PRO A 11 9.86 -33.90 -62.79
N PRO A 12 8.75 -33.14 -62.95
CA PRO A 12 8.94 -31.90 -63.70
C PRO A 12 8.21 -30.66 -63.15
N ASP A 13 8.91 -29.55 -63.37
CA ASP A 13 8.45 -28.21 -63.75
C ASP A 13 7.66 -27.35 -62.77
N THR A 14 8.46 -26.47 -62.15
CA THR A 14 8.14 -25.11 -61.74
C THR A 14 7.31 -24.35 -62.78
N LYS A 15 6.07 -24.02 -62.41
CA LYS A 15 5.37 -22.84 -62.95
C LYS A 15 5.14 -21.84 -61.83
N THR A 16 5.86 -20.74 -61.95
CA THR A 16 5.70 -19.49 -61.22
C THR A 16 4.32 -18.89 -61.48
N HIS A 17 3.54 -18.69 -60.42
CA HIS A 17 2.37 -17.81 -60.43
C HIS A 17 2.76 -16.45 -59.79
N PRO A 18 2.32 -15.32 -60.36
CA PRO A 18 2.64 -14.00 -59.83
C PRO A 18 1.88 -13.72 -58.54
N ASP A 19 2.66 -13.29 -57.54
CA ASP A 19 2.21 -12.78 -56.25
C ASP A 19 1.56 -11.40 -56.43
N THR A 20 0.24 -11.33 -56.29
CA THR A 20 -0.48 -10.07 -56.10
C THR A 20 -1.58 -10.26 -55.06
N THR A 21 -1.19 -10.24 -53.78
CA THR A 21 -2.03 -9.63 -52.73
C THR A 21 -1.14 -9.15 -51.58
N ARG A 22 -0.45 -8.03 -51.82
CA ARG A 22 0.26 -7.31 -50.75
C ARG A 22 -0.74 -6.50 -49.95
N THR A 23 -1.44 -7.15 -49.03
CA THR A 23 -2.18 -6.44 -47.99
C THR A 23 -1.15 -5.80 -47.07
N HIS A 24 -1.10 -4.47 -47.04
CA HIS A 24 -0.31 -3.72 -46.08
C HIS A 24 -0.79 -4.08 -44.67
N MET A 25 -0.05 -4.95 -43.98
CA MET A 25 -0.08 -4.99 -42.52
C MET A 25 0.66 -3.76 -42.02
N GLU A 26 -0.08 -2.70 -41.68
CA GLU A 26 0.44 -1.70 -40.76
C GLU A 26 0.68 -2.40 -39.41
N THR A 27 1.94 -2.56 -39.06
CA THR A 27 2.36 -2.90 -37.71
C THR A 27 2.02 -1.73 -36.80
N THR A 28 0.78 -1.73 -36.28
CA THR A 28 0.43 -0.89 -35.13
C THR A 28 1.30 -1.33 -33.95
N ARG A 29 2.18 -0.44 -33.50
CA ARG A 29 2.97 -0.62 -32.28
C ARG A 29 2.06 -0.99 -31.11
N SER A 30 2.56 -1.88 -30.25
CA SER A 30 1.90 -2.23 -29.00
C SER A 30 1.64 -0.96 -28.17
N PRO A 31 0.49 -0.81 -27.49
CA PRO A 31 0.22 0.32 -26.60
C PRO A 31 1.28 0.52 -25.50
N LEU A 32 2.08 -0.52 -25.22
CA LEU A 32 3.18 -0.48 -24.25
C LEU A 32 4.46 0.18 -24.78
N GLU A 33 4.68 0.22 -26.10
CA GLU A 33 5.86 0.86 -26.71
C GLU A 33 5.70 2.38 -26.87
N ALA A 34 4.48 2.91 -26.70
CA ALA A 34 4.18 4.34 -26.76
C ALA A 34 4.46 5.08 -25.44
N ILE A 35 4.85 4.37 -24.39
CA ILE A 35 5.31 4.98 -23.13
C ILE A 35 6.81 5.29 -23.28
N GLU A 36 7.14 6.15 -24.23
CA GLU A 36 8.46 6.79 -24.23
C GLU A 36 8.57 7.65 -22.97
N THR A 37 9.71 7.51 -22.30
CA THR A 37 10.12 8.26 -21.12
C THR A 37 10.37 9.73 -21.46
N HIS A 38 9.32 10.47 -21.80
CA HIS A 38 9.38 11.92 -21.84
C HIS A 38 8.88 12.45 -20.50
N PRO A 39 9.71 13.15 -19.70
CA PRO A 39 9.21 13.83 -18.52
C PRO A 39 8.13 14.81 -18.97
N ASP A 40 6.93 14.63 -18.44
CA ASP A 40 5.79 15.51 -18.70
C ASP A 40 6.19 16.94 -18.25
N PRO A 41 6.31 17.92 -19.17
CA PRO A 41 6.81 19.26 -18.84
C PRO A 41 5.83 20.03 -17.94
N ASN A 42 4.60 19.54 -17.74
CA ASN A 42 3.63 20.09 -16.81
C ASN A 42 3.67 19.41 -15.42
N LEU A 43 4.52 18.40 -15.23
CA LEU A 43 4.85 17.79 -13.94
C LEU A 43 6.14 18.40 -13.39
N THR A 44 6.19 19.73 -13.32
CA THR A 44 7.13 20.38 -12.40
C THR A 44 6.76 19.97 -10.97
N PRO A 45 7.72 19.62 -10.11
CA PRO A 45 7.47 19.61 -8.68
C PRO A 45 6.79 20.93 -8.32
N LYS A 46 5.59 20.89 -7.73
CA LYS A 46 5.04 22.11 -7.15
C LYS A 46 6.11 22.63 -6.19
N GLU A 47 6.59 23.84 -6.42
CA GLU A 47 7.46 24.51 -5.47
C GLU A 47 6.84 24.37 -4.08
N PRO A 48 7.65 24.10 -3.03
CA PRO A 48 7.12 24.01 -1.69
C PRO A 48 6.29 25.26 -1.42
N MET A 49 5.04 25.07 -0.95
CA MET A 49 4.16 26.17 -0.59
C MET A 49 4.96 27.14 0.30
N GLU A 50 5.25 28.34 -0.21
CA GLU A 50 5.87 29.37 0.59
C GLU A 50 4.91 29.73 1.73
N CYS A 51 5.34 29.45 2.97
CA CYS A 51 4.61 29.87 4.15
C CYS A 51 4.50 31.40 4.12
N PRO A 52 3.29 31.96 4.01
CA PRO A 52 3.15 33.39 4.15
C PRO A 52 3.37 33.69 5.64
N HIS A 53 4.31 34.61 5.92
CA HIS A 53 4.73 35.16 7.22
C HIS A 53 5.94 34.48 7.90
N GLY A 54 7.10 35.14 7.84
CA GLY A 54 8.19 35.03 8.82
C GLY A 54 9.15 33.86 8.60
N THR A 55 10.42 34.19 8.43
CA THR A 55 11.56 33.32 8.09
C THR A 55 12.02 32.39 9.24
N THR A 56 11.14 31.57 9.79
CA THR A 56 11.54 30.45 10.67
C THR A 56 10.80 29.19 10.26
N ARG A 57 11.55 28.21 9.76
CA ARG A 57 11.06 26.85 9.50
C ARG A 57 10.40 26.32 10.79
N PRO A 58 9.22 25.67 10.73
CA PRO A 58 8.58 25.12 11.91
C PRO A 58 9.51 24.12 12.61
N PRO A 59 9.38 23.94 13.94
CA PRO A 59 10.17 22.94 14.65
C PRO A 59 9.95 21.54 14.06
N PRO A 60 10.95 20.64 14.16
CA PRO A 60 10.81 19.31 13.59
C PRO A 60 9.64 18.57 14.23
N THR A 61 8.96 17.74 13.44
CA THR A 61 7.92 16.85 13.95
C THR A 61 8.57 15.78 14.84
N ARG A 62 8.20 15.73 16.12
CA ARG A 62 8.77 14.79 17.09
C ARG A 62 7.93 13.51 17.18
N TRP A 63 8.52 12.41 16.71
CA TRP A 63 7.89 11.11 16.62
C TRP A 63 8.10 10.28 17.88
N GLY A 64 7.01 9.72 18.39
CA GLY A 64 6.98 8.61 19.32
C GLY A 64 6.72 7.29 18.59
N ILE A 65 7.46 6.24 18.92
CA ILE A 65 7.29 4.92 18.29
C ILE A 65 6.62 3.97 19.27
N CYS A 66 5.40 3.53 18.95
CA CYS A 66 4.69 2.50 19.70
C CYS A 66 4.96 1.14 19.05
N SER A 67 5.54 0.22 19.82
CA SER A 67 6.06 -1.11 19.43
C SER A 67 7.52 -1.12 19.01
N ALA A 68 8.26 -2.10 19.53
CA ALA A 68 9.62 -2.47 19.14
C ALA A 68 9.58 -3.69 18.18
N GLY A 69 8.85 -3.56 17.07
CA GLY A 69 8.62 -4.61 16.07
C GLY A 69 9.40 -4.39 14.77
N LYS A 70 9.23 -5.31 13.80
CA LYS A 70 9.89 -5.20 12.49
C LYS A 70 9.41 -3.98 11.70
N ILE A 71 8.11 -3.74 11.62
CA ILE A 71 7.59 -2.60 10.84
C ILE A 71 7.94 -1.25 11.47
N SER A 72 8.01 -1.16 12.81
CA SER A 72 8.56 0.00 13.50
C SER A 72 10.05 0.22 13.23
N HIS A 73 10.79 -0.85 12.94
CA HIS A 73 12.22 -0.77 12.64
C HIS A 73 12.38 -0.16 11.26
N ASP A 74 11.66 -0.71 10.28
CA ASP A 74 11.62 -0.21 8.91
C ASP A 74 11.17 1.26 8.85
N PHE A 75 10.14 1.62 9.62
CA PHE A 75 9.68 3.02 9.75
C PHE A 75 10.77 3.93 10.33
N LEU A 76 11.45 3.53 11.41
CA LEU A 76 12.54 4.32 11.98
C LEU A 76 13.74 4.44 11.04
N VAL A 77 14.07 3.38 10.30
CA VAL A 77 15.15 3.41 9.29
C VAL A 77 14.80 4.40 8.19
N ALA A 78 13.56 4.38 7.68
CA ALA A 78 13.10 5.35 6.70
C ALA A 78 13.06 6.78 7.27
N LEU A 79 12.58 6.97 8.50
CA LEU A 79 12.50 8.29 9.13
C LEU A 79 13.87 8.95 9.27
N ARG A 80 14.93 8.16 9.52
CA ARG A 80 16.30 8.66 9.63
C ARG A 80 16.91 9.18 8.33
N THR A 81 16.34 8.82 7.18
CA THR A 81 16.82 9.36 5.90
C THR A 81 16.27 10.74 5.61
N LEU A 82 15.29 11.21 6.40
CA LEU A 82 14.72 12.55 6.29
C LEU A 82 15.57 13.59 7.06
N PRO A 83 15.50 14.88 6.69
CA PRO A 83 16.23 15.93 7.39
C PRO A 83 15.79 16.02 8.86
N ALA A 84 16.74 16.05 9.79
CA ALA A 84 16.47 16.05 11.24
C ALA A 84 15.75 17.31 11.72
N GLU A 85 15.91 18.41 10.99
CA GLU A 85 15.23 19.68 11.22
C GLU A 85 13.79 19.70 10.67
N GLU A 86 13.35 18.62 10.03
CA GLU A 86 11.96 18.33 9.61
C GLU A 86 11.32 17.23 10.48
N HIS A 87 12.07 16.17 10.78
CA HIS A 87 11.58 14.98 11.48
C HIS A 87 12.61 14.39 12.44
N ILE A 88 12.18 14.06 13.65
CA ILE A 88 13.04 13.42 14.65
C ILE A 88 12.27 12.39 15.48
N ALA A 89 12.84 11.19 15.64
CA ALA A 89 12.34 10.21 16.60
C ALA A 89 12.89 10.51 17.99
N VAL A 90 12.01 10.78 18.94
CA VAL A 90 12.41 11.26 20.28
C VAL A 90 12.13 10.26 21.40
N ALA A 91 11.25 9.29 21.15
CA ALA A 91 10.89 8.28 22.13
C ALA A 91 10.42 6.97 21.46
N VAL A 92 10.67 5.84 22.12
CA VAL A 92 10.10 4.54 21.78
C VAL A 92 9.50 3.88 23.00
N ALA A 93 8.40 3.14 22.82
CA ALA A 93 7.81 2.32 23.85
C ALA A 93 7.60 0.88 23.39
N ALA A 94 7.83 -0.03 24.32
CA ALA A 94 7.44 -1.44 24.22
C ALA A 94 6.61 -1.81 25.46
N ARG A 95 6.14 -3.06 25.53
CA ARG A 95 5.45 -3.60 26.73
C ARG A 95 6.40 -3.99 27.86
N GLU A 96 7.71 -3.94 27.60
CA GLU A 96 8.77 -4.19 28.57
C GLU A 96 9.88 -3.16 28.38
N LEU A 97 10.32 -2.55 29.48
CA LEU A 97 11.30 -1.46 29.46
C LEU A 97 12.63 -1.92 28.86
N THR A 98 13.10 -3.12 29.18
CA THR A 98 14.35 -3.69 28.67
C THR A 98 14.35 -3.76 27.14
N ARG A 99 13.25 -4.24 26.55
CA ARG A 99 13.07 -4.30 25.10
C ARG A 99 13.03 -2.91 24.48
N ALA A 100 12.34 -1.95 25.11
CA ALA A 100 12.32 -0.56 24.65
C ALA A 100 13.72 0.07 24.67
N GLN A 101 14.49 -0.14 25.72
CA GLN A 101 15.87 0.38 25.87
C GLN A 101 16.82 -0.21 24.83
N GLN A 102 16.76 -1.53 24.61
CA GLN A 102 17.53 -2.19 23.55
C GLN A 102 17.21 -1.61 22.17
N TYR A 103 15.92 -1.40 21.91
CA TYR A 103 15.45 -0.85 20.66
C TYR A 103 15.85 0.62 20.49
N ALA A 104 15.73 1.43 21.54
CA ALA A 104 16.17 2.82 21.57
C ALA A 104 17.67 2.92 21.27
N LYS A 105 18.50 2.07 21.90
CA LYS A 105 19.94 1.99 21.63
C LYS A 105 20.25 1.61 20.19
N LEU A 106 19.59 0.57 19.65
CA LEU A 106 19.74 0.16 18.25
C LEU A 106 19.43 1.32 17.28
N HIS A 107 18.47 2.15 17.68
CA HIS A 107 17.94 3.21 16.86
C HIS A 107 18.44 4.63 17.21
N GLY A 108 19.37 4.78 18.15
CA GLY A 108 19.82 6.11 18.59
C GLY A 108 18.68 7.03 19.05
N VAL A 109 17.60 6.47 19.62
CA VAL A 109 16.47 7.24 20.15
C VAL A 109 16.75 7.52 21.62
N GLU A 110 16.58 8.76 22.04
CA GLU A 110 17.00 9.22 23.37
C GLU A 110 16.20 8.58 24.51
N ARG A 111 14.89 8.43 24.34
CA ARG A 111 13.99 7.97 25.42
C ARG A 111 13.33 6.63 25.11
N ALA A 112 13.24 5.79 26.14
CA ALA A 112 12.64 4.48 26.08
C ALA A 112 11.65 4.30 27.23
N TYR A 113 10.45 3.81 26.93
CA TYR A 113 9.39 3.59 27.91
C TYR A 113 8.95 2.12 27.95
N GLY A 114 8.62 1.64 29.16
CA GLY A 114 8.16 0.26 29.39
C GLY A 114 6.66 0.06 29.17
N SER A 115 5.93 1.13 28.90
CA SER A 115 4.50 1.13 28.63
C SER A 115 4.13 2.16 27.57
N TYR A 116 2.99 1.96 26.90
CA TYR A 116 2.47 2.91 25.93
C TYR A 116 1.86 4.14 26.62
N GLU A 117 1.43 3.98 27.87
CA GLU A 117 0.88 5.03 28.72
C GLU A 117 1.94 6.06 29.11
N GLU A 118 3.18 5.63 29.38
CA GLU A 118 4.32 6.53 29.59
C GLU A 118 4.60 7.36 28.31
N LEU A 119 4.63 6.71 27.14
CA LEU A 119 4.82 7.41 25.86
C LEU A 119 3.69 8.41 25.58
N ALA A 120 2.45 8.05 25.90
CA ALA A 120 1.30 8.92 25.71
C ALA A 120 1.39 10.21 26.57
N ARG A 121 2.01 10.13 27.75
CA ARG A 121 2.21 11.27 28.66
C ARG A 121 3.41 12.14 28.30
N ASP A 122 4.27 11.71 27.39
CA ASP A 122 5.48 12.46 27.02
C ASP A 122 5.12 13.78 26.33
N PRO A 123 5.38 14.95 26.93
CA PRO A 123 5.03 16.25 26.33
C PRO A 123 5.89 16.59 25.11
N GLN A 124 6.98 15.85 24.87
CA GLN A 124 7.88 16.08 23.76
C GLN A 124 7.54 15.24 22.51
N VAL A 125 6.47 14.45 22.55
CA VAL A 125 5.98 13.67 21.40
C VAL A 125 4.81 14.41 20.75
N ASP A 126 4.90 14.69 19.46
CA ASP A 126 3.84 15.36 18.69
C ASP A 126 2.92 14.34 18.03
N VAL A 127 3.52 13.31 17.43
CA VAL A 127 2.86 12.27 16.66
C VAL A 127 3.38 10.89 17.08
N VAL A 128 2.48 9.91 17.14
CA VAL A 128 2.82 8.52 17.45
C VAL A 128 2.63 7.65 16.22
N TYR A 129 3.67 6.91 15.87
CA TYR A 129 3.58 5.80 14.93
C TYR A 129 3.20 4.51 15.69
N VAL A 130 2.04 3.93 15.37
CA VAL A 130 1.53 2.69 15.96
C VAL A 130 1.84 1.53 15.04
N GLY A 131 2.96 0.85 15.29
CA GLY A 131 3.44 -0.33 14.57
C GLY A 131 3.23 -1.63 15.33
N THR A 132 2.13 -1.74 16.09
CA THR A 132 1.79 -2.96 16.83
C THR A 132 1.24 -4.04 15.89
N VAL A 133 0.89 -5.21 16.44
CA VAL A 133 0.11 -6.21 15.72
C VAL A 133 -1.37 -5.78 15.61
N ASN A 134 -2.09 -6.30 14.60
CA ASN A 134 -3.41 -5.79 14.20
C ASN A 134 -4.43 -5.63 15.35
N PRO A 135 -4.64 -6.62 16.27
CA PRO A 135 -5.63 -6.47 17.35
C PRO A 135 -5.30 -5.35 18.35
N GLN A 136 -4.06 -4.87 18.36
CA GLN A 136 -3.56 -3.86 19.27
C GLN A 136 -3.67 -2.44 18.69
N HIS A 137 -4.02 -2.30 17.40
CA HIS A 137 -4.20 -0.98 16.77
C HIS A 137 -5.25 -0.15 17.49
N LEU A 138 -6.45 -0.70 17.72
CA LEU A 138 -7.54 0.00 18.40
C LEU A 138 -7.15 0.48 19.82
N PRO A 139 -6.76 -0.39 20.76
CA PRO A 139 -6.47 0.05 22.12
C PRO A 139 -5.29 1.03 22.18
N ALA A 140 -4.22 0.82 21.40
CA ALA A 140 -3.08 1.74 21.35
C ALA A 140 -3.47 3.10 20.77
N THR A 141 -4.21 3.11 19.66
CA THR A 141 -4.65 4.36 19.01
C THR A 141 -5.54 5.17 19.93
N LEU A 142 -6.54 4.56 20.58
CA LEU A 142 -7.41 5.27 21.52
C LEU A 142 -6.64 5.86 22.71
N LEU A 143 -5.59 5.19 23.19
CA LEU A 143 -4.73 5.71 24.25
C LEU A 143 -4.05 7.02 23.82
N PHE A 144 -3.44 7.05 22.64
CA PHE A 144 -2.73 8.23 22.15
C PHE A 144 -3.66 9.37 21.75
N LEU A 145 -4.83 9.06 21.15
CA LEU A 145 -5.85 10.06 20.83
C LEU A 145 -6.41 10.74 22.09
N ARG A 146 -6.66 9.98 23.16
CA ARG A 146 -7.08 10.56 24.47
C ARG A 146 -6.02 11.45 25.08
N ALA A 147 -4.75 11.13 24.87
CA ALA A 147 -3.61 11.98 25.24
C ALA A 147 -3.37 13.15 24.25
N ARG A 148 -4.29 13.36 23.30
CA ARG A 148 -4.23 14.40 22.26
C ARG A 148 -2.95 14.37 21.43
N LYS A 149 -2.44 13.17 21.13
CA LYS A 149 -1.34 12.97 20.17
C LYS A 149 -1.92 12.74 18.77
N ALA A 150 -1.25 13.28 17.75
CA ALA A 150 -1.50 12.83 16.38
C ALA A 150 -1.09 11.35 16.25
N VAL A 151 -1.77 10.59 15.39
CA VAL A 151 -1.50 9.15 15.25
C VAL A 151 -1.42 8.73 13.79
N LEU A 152 -0.32 8.06 13.43
CA LEU A 152 -0.17 7.28 12.21
C LEU A 152 -0.21 5.80 12.60
N VAL A 153 -1.25 5.07 12.19
CA VAL A 153 -1.46 3.66 12.58
C VAL A 153 -1.16 2.78 11.39
N GLU A 154 -0.43 1.68 11.60
CA GLU A 154 -0.24 0.68 10.55
C GLU A 154 -1.55 0.12 9.99
N LYS A 155 -1.49 -0.41 8.76
CA LYS A 155 -2.66 -1.05 8.13
C LYS A 155 -2.86 -2.47 8.67
N PRO A 156 -4.11 -2.97 8.73
CA PRO A 156 -5.36 -2.21 8.58
C PRO A 156 -5.61 -1.34 9.81
N LEU A 157 -6.31 -0.22 9.65
CA LEU A 157 -6.59 0.72 10.76
C LEU A 157 -7.22 -0.01 11.95
N GLY A 158 -8.20 -0.87 11.70
CA GLY A 158 -8.77 -1.81 12.68
C GLY A 158 -9.11 -3.15 12.02
N VAL A 159 -9.28 -4.21 12.82
CA VAL A 159 -9.56 -5.55 12.26
C VAL A 159 -11.01 -5.69 11.79
N THR A 160 -11.87 -4.75 12.18
CA THR A 160 -13.24 -4.60 11.65
C THR A 160 -13.55 -3.15 11.33
N ALA A 161 -14.57 -2.92 10.50
CA ALA A 161 -15.09 -1.59 10.21
C ALA A 161 -15.58 -0.86 11.48
N CYS A 162 -16.11 -1.58 12.47
CA CYS A 162 -16.54 -1.01 13.75
C CYS A 162 -15.35 -0.40 14.51
N GLU A 163 -14.21 -1.10 14.55
CA GLU A 163 -13.00 -0.59 15.20
C GLU A 163 -12.44 0.63 14.46
N ALA A 164 -12.34 0.57 13.13
CA ALA A 164 -11.89 1.69 12.31
C ALA A 164 -12.76 2.94 12.53
N ASN A 165 -14.09 2.77 12.55
CA ASN A 165 -15.04 3.85 12.81
C ASN A 165 -14.90 4.43 14.22
N LYS A 166 -14.66 3.59 15.24
CA LYS A 166 -14.39 4.03 16.62
C LYS A 166 -13.13 4.90 16.70
N MET A 167 -12.04 4.50 16.05
CA MET A 167 -10.80 5.29 16.01
C MET A 167 -11.01 6.62 15.28
N ALA A 168 -11.67 6.60 14.14
CA ALA A 168 -11.96 7.82 13.38
C ALA A 168 -12.86 8.79 14.16
N ALA A 169 -13.86 8.28 14.90
CA ALA A 169 -14.71 9.09 15.77
C ALA A 169 -13.92 9.71 16.92
N ALA A 170 -13.09 8.93 17.60
CA ALA A 170 -12.25 9.40 18.69
C ALA A 170 -11.25 10.48 18.25
N ALA A 171 -10.67 10.36 17.04
CA ALA A 171 -9.77 11.36 16.50
C ALA A 171 -10.48 12.69 16.22
N ARG A 172 -11.69 12.63 15.65
CA ARG A 172 -12.53 13.81 15.43
C ARG A 172 -12.94 14.48 16.75
N GLU A 173 -13.32 13.68 17.75
CA GLU A 173 -13.67 14.17 19.09
C GLU A 173 -12.48 14.86 19.79
N ALA A 174 -11.29 14.25 19.70
CA ALA A 174 -10.07 14.81 20.26
C ALA A 174 -9.52 16.00 19.46
N GLY A 175 -9.98 16.21 18.22
CA GLY A 175 -9.50 17.26 17.32
C GLY A 175 -8.05 17.05 16.86
N VAL A 176 -7.61 15.79 16.74
CA VAL A 176 -6.23 15.44 16.37
C VAL A 176 -6.16 14.61 15.09
N PHE A 177 -5.01 14.65 14.44
CA PHE A 177 -4.76 13.90 13.22
C PHE A 177 -4.75 12.39 13.47
N LEU A 178 -5.42 11.65 12.58
CA LEU A 178 -5.36 10.19 12.50
C LEU A 178 -5.26 9.77 11.03
N MET A 179 -4.33 8.88 10.73
CA MET A 179 -4.20 8.29 9.39
C MET A 179 -3.85 6.80 9.46
N GLU A 180 -4.44 6.04 8.55
CA GLU A 180 -4.08 4.65 8.28
C GLU A 180 -2.85 4.58 7.36
N GLY A 181 -1.91 3.70 7.69
CA GLY A 181 -0.59 3.54 7.07
C GLY A 181 -0.59 2.85 5.72
N PHE A 182 -1.51 3.19 4.80
CA PHE A 182 -1.42 2.77 3.40
C PHE A 182 -0.36 3.57 2.63
N TRP A 183 0.90 3.32 2.98
CA TRP A 183 2.11 3.90 2.39
C TRP A 183 2.14 3.89 0.86
N THR A 184 1.52 2.90 0.20
CA THR A 184 1.44 2.81 -1.26
C THR A 184 0.81 4.03 -1.93
N ARG A 185 -0.06 4.78 -1.23
CA ARG A 185 -0.67 6.02 -1.73
C ARG A 185 0.31 7.19 -1.86
N PHE A 186 1.50 7.06 -1.29
CA PHE A 186 2.48 8.15 -1.26
C PHE A 186 3.66 7.91 -2.20
N PHE A 187 3.66 6.80 -2.97
CA PHE A 187 4.66 6.59 -4.00
C PHE A 187 4.45 7.55 -5.19
N PRO A 188 5.53 8.04 -5.83
CA PRO A 188 5.42 8.85 -7.05
C PRO A 188 4.60 8.18 -8.16
N ALA A 189 4.74 6.84 -8.31
CA ALA A 189 3.97 6.06 -9.27
C ALA A 189 2.45 6.13 -9.01
N TRP A 190 2.04 6.12 -7.73
CA TRP A 190 0.64 6.29 -7.35
C TRP A 190 0.12 7.67 -7.74
N ASN A 191 0.89 8.72 -7.45
CA ASN A 191 0.51 10.10 -7.80
C ASN A 191 0.34 10.27 -9.31
N ARG A 192 1.26 9.70 -10.11
CA ARG A 192 1.15 9.72 -11.57
C ARG A 192 -0.08 8.96 -12.07
N LEU A 193 -0.30 7.75 -11.56
CA LEU A 193 -1.48 6.95 -11.92
C LEU A 193 -2.78 7.71 -11.60
N LYS A 194 -2.89 8.26 -10.40
CA LYS A 194 -4.05 9.04 -9.99
C LYS A 194 -4.25 10.27 -10.88
N ALA A 195 -3.19 11.00 -11.23
CA ALA A 195 -3.28 12.14 -12.14
C ALA A 195 -3.77 11.75 -13.54
N LEU A 196 -3.32 10.62 -14.09
CA LEU A 196 -3.78 10.11 -15.39
C LEU A 196 -5.28 9.72 -15.37
N VAL A 197 -5.73 9.11 -14.28
CA VAL A 197 -7.14 8.73 -14.08
C VAL A 197 -8.02 9.96 -13.87
N ASP A 198 -7.61 10.88 -12.99
CA ASP A 198 -8.38 12.09 -12.68
C ASP A 198 -8.42 13.06 -13.87
N GLY A 199 -7.32 13.15 -14.62
CA GLY A 199 -7.18 14.00 -15.81
C GLY A 199 -7.86 13.43 -17.07
N GLY A 200 -8.40 12.20 -17.01
CA GLY A 200 -9.12 11.59 -18.13
C GLY A 200 -8.23 11.15 -19.31
N SER A 201 -6.91 11.15 -19.16
CA SER A 201 -5.97 10.74 -20.22
C SER A 201 -6.12 9.26 -20.62
N LEU A 202 -6.72 8.45 -19.73
CA LEU A 202 -7.03 7.04 -19.97
C LEU A 202 -8.46 6.82 -20.53
N GLY A 203 -9.20 7.91 -20.80
CA GLY A 203 -10.63 7.86 -21.09
C GLY A 203 -11.44 7.39 -19.88
N ASP A 204 -12.62 6.81 -20.14
CA ASP A 204 -13.45 6.23 -19.09
C ASP A 204 -12.83 4.93 -18.57
N CYS A 205 -12.27 4.94 -17.37
CA CYS A 205 -11.80 3.73 -16.71
C CYS A 205 -12.95 2.73 -16.50
N ARG A 206 -12.93 1.60 -17.21
CA ARG A 206 -13.96 0.55 -17.11
C ARG A 206 -13.58 -0.56 -16.13
N VAL A 207 -12.32 -0.99 -16.11
CA VAL A 207 -11.89 -2.11 -15.27
C VAL A 207 -10.54 -1.78 -14.65
N LEU A 208 -10.41 -2.05 -13.36
CA LEU A 208 -9.14 -2.20 -12.67
C LEU A 208 -8.96 -3.68 -12.36
N GLN A 209 -7.79 -4.23 -12.65
CA GLN A 209 -7.47 -5.61 -12.29
C GLN A 209 -6.10 -5.65 -11.64
N GLY A 210 -5.97 -6.44 -10.58
CA GLY A 210 -4.68 -6.57 -9.89
C GLY A 210 -4.64 -7.73 -8.91
N ALA A 211 -3.48 -8.36 -8.82
CA ALA A 211 -3.23 -9.44 -7.88
C ALA A 211 -2.01 -9.10 -7.01
N LEU A 212 -2.13 -9.37 -5.71
CA LEU A 212 -1.03 -9.33 -4.77
C LEU A 212 -0.99 -10.66 -4.01
N ALA A 213 0.05 -11.45 -4.26
CA ALA A 213 0.17 -12.79 -3.71
C ALA A 213 1.59 -13.03 -3.18
N PHE A 214 1.66 -13.62 -1.99
CA PHE A 214 2.91 -14.05 -1.36
C PHE A 214 2.72 -15.40 -0.69
N PRO A 215 3.79 -16.20 -0.53
CA PRO A 215 3.74 -17.43 0.26
C PRO A 215 3.60 -17.11 1.76
N LEU A 216 2.36 -16.95 2.23
CA LEU A 216 2.06 -16.53 3.60
C LEU A 216 2.40 -17.57 4.67
N SER A 217 2.52 -18.85 4.28
CA SER A 217 2.79 -19.96 5.20
C SER A 217 4.13 -19.83 5.93
N ALA A 218 5.10 -19.12 5.34
CA ALA A 218 6.40 -18.85 5.95
C ALA A 218 6.35 -17.76 7.04
N VAL A 219 5.26 -16.99 7.13
CA VAL A 219 5.15 -15.85 8.06
C VAL A 219 4.22 -16.22 9.22
N GLU A 220 4.80 -16.52 10.38
CA GLU A 220 4.07 -16.99 11.56
C GLU A 220 2.89 -16.09 11.97
N ARG A 221 3.10 -14.77 12.07
CA ARG A 221 2.03 -13.81 12.40
C ARG A 221 0.82 -13.92 11.48
N LEU A 222 1.04 -14.21 10.20
CA LEU A 222 -0.05 -14.31 9.22
C LEU A 222 -0.83 -15.61 9.36
N ARG A 223 -0.24 -16.66 9.94
CA ARG A 223 -0.91 -17.91 10.25
C ARG A 223 -1.75 -17.85 11.52
N GLU A 224 -1.44 -16.94 12.43
CA GLU A 224 -2.04 -16.91 13.77
C GLU A 224 -3.40 -16.17 13.80
N PRO A 225 -4.55 -16.83 14.03
CA PRO A 225 -5.87 -16.18 14.02
C PRO A 225 -6.03 -15.13 15.11
N SER A 226 -5.44 -15.35 16.29
CA SER A 226 -5.49 -14.40 17.40
C SER A 226 -4.82 -13.06 17.08
N LEU A 227 -3.95 -13.01 16.06
CA LEU A 227 -3.29 -11.79 15.57
C LEU A 227 -4.01 -11.16 14.36
N ALA A 228 -5.22 -11.64 14.03
CA ALA A 228 -5.99 -11.23 12.86
C ALA A 228 -5.16 -11.27 11.56
N GLY A 229 -4.26 -12.26 11.44
CA GLY A 229 -3.51 -12.49 10.20
C GLY A 229 -4.37 -13.11 9.10
N GLY A 230 -3.82 -13.24 7.90
CA GLY A 230 -4.48 -13.86 6.75
C GLY A 230 -4.40 -12.96 5.53
N ALA A 231 -4.66 -13.53 4.34
CA ALA A 231 -4.44 -12.81 3.09
C ALA A 231 -5.30 -11.54 2.96
N LEU A 232 -6.56 -11.59 3.40
CA LEU A 232 -7.48 -10.46 3.30
C LEU A 232 -7.00 -9.23 4.08
N LEU A 233 -6.70 -9.38 5.37
CA LEU A 233 -6.29 -8.24 6.21
C LEU A 233 -4.85 -7.80 5.94
N ASP A 234 -3.98 -8.70 5.45
CA ASP A 234 -2.59 -8.37 5.20
C ASP A 234 -2.35 -7.82 3.78
N LEU A 235 -2.89 -8.48 2.75
CA LEU A 235 -2.67 -8.12 1.35
C LEU A 235 -3.90 -7.46 0.73
N GLY A 236 -5.09 -7.87 1.13
CA GLY A 236 -6.33 -7.47 0.48
C GLY A 236 -6.63 -5.99 0.50
N GLY A 237 -6.28 -5.35 1.63
CA GLY A 237 -6.40 -3.92 1.80
C GLY A 237 -5.75 -3.11 0.67
N TYR A 238 -4.64 -3.57 0.08
CA TYR A 238 -3.93 -2.84 -0.98
C TYR A 238 -4.73 -2.71 -2.28
N GLY A 239 -5.40 -3.79 -2.70
CA GLY A 239 -6.26 -3.77 -3.89
C GLY A 239 -7.54 -2.98 -3.64
N LEU A 240 -8.18 -3.20 -2.49
CA LEU A 240 -9.41 -2.52 -2.10
C LEU A 240 -9.23 -1.01 -1.98
N GLN A 241 -8.17 -0.56 -1.29
CA GLN A 241 -7.87 0.86 -1.15
C GLN A 241 -7.57 1.51 -2.51
N MET A 242 -6.98 0.76 -3.44
CA MET A 242 -6.63 1.26 -4.76
C MET A 242 -7.87 1.48 -5.61
N ALA A 243 -8.74 0.46 -5.69
CA ALA A 243 -9.99 0.54 -6.42
C ALA A 243 -10.91 1.62 -5.85
N SER A 244 -11.01 1.72 -4.53
CA SER A 244 -11.79 2.77 -3.86
C SER A 244 -11.30 4.18 -4.22
N ALA A 245 -9.98 4.40 -4.24
CA ALA A 245 -9.39 5.71 -4.51
C ALA A 245 -9.46 6.11 -6.00
N LEU A 246 -9.26 5.17 -6.93
CA LEU A 246 -9.23 5.45 -8.37
C LEU A 246 -10.62 5.40 -9.01
N LEU A 247 -11.42 4.37 -8.70
CA LEU A 247 -12.72 4.12 -9.31
C LEU A 247 -13.87 4.67 -8.47
N GLY A 248 -13.82 4.43 -7.15
CA GLY A 248 -14.89 4.81 -6.25
C GLY A 248 -15.05 6.33 -6.10
N ARG A 249 -13.94 7.08 -6.21
CA ARG A 249 -13.90 8.54 -5.99
C ARG A 249 -14.59 8.93 -4.67
N GLY A 250 -14.36 8.14 -3.61
CA GLY A 250 -14.97 8.31 -2.29
C GLY A 250 -16.37 7.72 -2.12
N ARG A 251 -16.92 7.04 -3.14
CA ARG A 251 -18.21 6.34 -3.05
C ARG A 251 -18.03 4.83 -2.86
N PRO A 252 -18.89 4.18 -2.07
CA PRO A 252 -18.88 2.73 -1.92
C PRO A 252 -19.26 2.03 -3.24
N PRO A 253 -18.82 0.78 -3.45
CA PRO A 253 -19.27 -0.02 -4.58
C PRO A 253 -20.77 -0.34 -4.44
N LEU A 254 -21.45 -0.50 -5.58
CA LEU A 254 -22.85 -0.94 -5.66
C LEU A 254 -22.98 -2.43 -5.37
N ARG A 255 -21.99 -3.23 -5.80
CA ARG A 255 -21.95 -4.67 -5.58
C ARG A 255 -20.55 -5.15 -5.24
N LEU A 256 -20.48 -6.18 -4.40
CA LEU A 256 -19.27 -6.92 -4.06
C LEU A 256 -19.53 -8.41 -4.30
N ARG A 257 -18.62 -9.06 -5.01
CA ARG A 257 -18.55 -10.53 -5.13
C ARG A 257 -17.21 -10.97 -4.58
N ALA A 258 -17.18 -12.07 -3.84
CA ALA A 258 -15.94 -12.63 -3.34
C ALA A 258 -16.01 -14.15 -3.40
N GLU A 259 -14.91 -14.74 -3.84
CA GLU A 259 -14.69 -16.17 -3.85
C GLU A 259 -13.35 -16.43 -3.19
N GLY A 260 -13.24 -17.49 -2.41
CA GLY A 260 -12.00 -17.77 -1.71
C GLY A 260 -11.94 -19.20 -1.23
N CYS A 261 -10.72 -19.67 -1.02
CA CYS A 261 -10.46 -20.91 -0.31
C CYS A 261 -9.97 -20.57 1.09
N LEU A 262 -10.25 -21.43 2.06
CA LEU A 262 -9.61 -21.36 3.37
C LEU A 262 -8.44 -22.35 3.36
N HIS A 263 -7.26 -21.92 3.78
CA HIS A 263 -6.22 -22.85 4.20
C HIS A 263 -6.73 -23.62 5.44
N PRO A 264 -6.25 -24.86 5.69
CA PRO A 264 -6.63 -25.63 6.88
C PRO A 264 -6.47 -24.91 8.23
N SER A 265 -5.61 -23.89 8.29
CA SER A 265 -5.48 -22.99 9.45
C SER A 265 -6.59 -21.93 9.57
N GLY A 266 -7.66 -22.01 8.77
CA GLY A 266 -8.79 -21.07 8.75
C GLY A 266 -8.57 -19.79 7.95
N LYS A 267 -7.57 -19.72 7.07
CA LYS A 267 -7.18 -18.47 6.36
C LYS A 267 -6.80 -18.77 4.93
N GLY A 268 -7.40 -18.22 3.88
CA GLY A 268 -6.85 -18.52 2.54
C GLY A 268 -6.92 -17.40 1.56
N GLY A 269 -6.70 -17.77 0.29
CA GLY A 269 -6.70 -16.83 -0.82
C GLY A 269 -8.13 -16.35 -1.06
N VAL A 270 -8.26 -15.06 -1.33
CA VAL A 270 -9.53 -14.45 -1.68
C VAL A 270 -9.34 -13.74 -3.01
N LEU A 271 -10.21 -14.05 -3.94
CA LEU A 271 -10.49 -13.25 -5.13
C LEU A 271 -11.75 -12.44 -4.83
N TRP A 272 -11.73 -11.14 -5.15
CA TRP A 272 -12.92 -10.30 -5.04
C TRP A 272 -13.12 -9.50 -6.32
N GLY A 273 -14.39 -9.28 -6.64
CA GLY A 273 -14.82 -8.32 -7.62
C GLY A 273 -15.65 -7.22 -6.97
N LEU A 274 -15.41 -5.97 -7.34
CA LEU A 274 -16.20 -4.82 -6.90
C LEU A 274 -16.82 -4.14 -8.11
N GLU A 275 -18.04 -3.62 -8.01
CA GLU A 275 -18.71 -2.92 -9.10
C GLU A 275 -19.20 -1.55 -8.63
N TRP A 276 -18.90 -0.51 -9.39
CA TRP A 276 -19.41 0.85 -9.25
C TRP A 276 -20.32 1.21 -10.43
N GLY A 277 -21.16 2.23 -10.27
CA GLY A 277 -22.04 2.72 -11.33
C GLY A 277 -21.26 3.17 -12.57
N GLY A 278 -21.85 3.01 -13.76
CA GLY A 278 -21.22 3.34 -15.04
C GLY A 278 -20.43 2.19 -15.71
N GLY A 279 -20.64 0.95 -15.25
CA GLY A 279 -19.98 -0.25 -15.80
C GLY A 279 -18.53 -0.39 -15.37
N VAL A 280 -18.18 0.15 -14.18
CA VAL A 280 -16.81 0.20 -13.68
C VAL A 280 -16.59 -0.89 -12.63
N SER A 281 -15.57 -1.74 -12.77
CA SER A 281 -15.33 -2.83 -11.81
C SER A 281 -13.86 -3.05 -11.43
N LEU A 282 -13.65 -3.68 -10.26
CA LEU A 282 -12.40 -4.34 -9.86
C LEU A 282 -12.56 -5.85 -10.09
N GLY A 283 -11.51 -6.52 -10.57
CA GLY A 283 -11.37 -7.98 -10.61
C GLY A 283 -9.98 -8.48 -10.22
#